data_AF-A0A521K751-F1
#
_entry.id   AF-A0A521K751-F1
#
_cell.length_a   1.000
_cell.length_b   1.000
_cell.length_c   1.000
_cell.angle_alpha   90.00
_cell.angle_beta   90.00
_cell.angle_gamma   90.00
#
_symmetry.space_group_name_H-M   'P 1'
#
loop_
_entity.id
_entity.type
_entity.pdbx_description
1 polymer ?
#
loop_
_entity_poly.entity_id
_entity_poly.type
_entity_poly.pdbx_seq_one_letter_code
_entity_poly.pdbx_strand_id
1 'polypeptide(L)'
;MFFAALVLSLQFPFQPSLAPDPALASAVADGGKLDFAAMSKSALAAYGLEKAKLSDLGFADVIRKRFFRVQLGAVTLHLPGKENENTDDAKDFLRCASALVKVQREWLRWTANDKGEGGARSGGAGGESPDKDIETVLKWVESWSPNEIQRLDIAKEADLAKALAPNAAQLEALKRTNDFFATGGPLGVRRAGQAPAPLVVMPNRKGFCELIALAGYLDSDLQQYFWLDNLDLWTEGKVDDFRIISLKFAETNGKQGDYSDQIRMDEKDKTAVEQYAAERGALAVLNQAFGDSFPDVMASGLAMNLVIGALGMDNTRSEGDLRGKSVPPIEIFVPGGASEGGTLPAPNLESKWREKKGTDYFIPVLKQNMKSGREKSRNPKKKNLCVLIRGDDNKGSHVVEAPFLGVAAKATKPPPQIFMGDYLEFFRSYKVGFMHWLANESMPQPEEARKRFARIMAASAKAGSADQFEAICAKELGKKSFSSAEVGEDTVEGAFLRWLAK
;
A
#
# COMPACT_ATOMS: atom_id res chain seq x y z
N MET A 1 17.48 49.73 -5.56
CA MET A 1 16.49 48.75 -6.05
C MET A 1 17.18 47.41 -6.20
N PHE A 2 16.73 46.41 -5.43
CA PHE A 2 16.74 44.96 -5.70
C PHE A 2 18.09 44.23 -5.91
N PHE A 3 18.34 42.98 -5.48
CA PHE A 3 17.75 41.86 -4.70
C PHE A 3 19.04 41.11 -4.23
N ALA A 4 19.30 40.76 -2.97
CA ALA A 4 18.69 39.73 -2.11
C ALA A 4 19.66 38.58 -1.79
N ALA A 5 19.46 38.09 -0.58
CA ALA A 5 20.29 37.17 0.17
C ALA A 5 20.24 35.72 -0.35
N LEU A 6 21.40 35.09 -0.25
CA LEU A 6 21.64 33.66 -0.36
C LEU A 6 21.03 32.95 0.86
N VAL A 7 20.02 32.10 0.65
CA VAL A 7 19.52 31.14 1.65
C VAL A 7 19.72 29.75 1.07
N LEU A 8 20.66 28.99 1.64
CA LEU A 8 20.76 27.55 1.46
C LEU A 8 19.57 26.89 2.17
N SER A 9 18.57 26.46 1.41
CA SER A 9 17.56 25.49 1.88
C SER A 9 17.96 24.09 1.44
N LEU A 10 18.45 23.28 2.40
CA LEU A 10 18.45 21.82 2.28
C LEU A 10 17.00 21.34 2.26
N GLN A 11 16.48 21.08 1.07
CA GLN A 11 15.18 20.45 0.86
C GLN A 11 15.33 18.94 1.10
N PHE A 12 14.69 18.42 2.14
CA PHE A 12 14.28 17.01 2.17
C PHE A 12 12.86 16.92 1.60
N PRO A 13 12.63 16.26 0.47
CA PRO A 13 11.29 16.10 -0.04
C PRO A 13 10.65 14.87 0.62
N PHE A 14 9.65 15.09 1.46
CA PHE A 14 8.45 14.25 1.36
C PHE A 14 7.73 14.72 0.09
N GLN A 15 8.12 14.19 -1.06
CA GLN A 15 7.40 14.38 -2.32
C GLN A 15 6.24 13.37 -2.41
N PRO A 16 5.06 13.77 -2.90
CA PRO A 16 4.08 12.84 -3.40
C PRO A 16 4.56 12.39 -4.79
N SER A 17 5.38 11.35 -4.83
CA SER A 17 5.74 10.67 -6.07
C SER A 17 6.28 9.30 -5.71
N LEU A 18 5.63 8.26 -6.23
CA LEU A 18 6.06 6.86 -6.16
C LEU A 18 7.30 6.59 -7.05
N ALA A 19 8.09 7.60 -7.39
CA ALA A 19 9.41 7.41 -7.97
C ALA A 19 10.44 7.41 -6.82
N PRO A 20 11.23 6.34 -6.63
CA PRO A 20 12.33 6.36 -5.68
C PRO A 20 13.29 7.51 -6.03
N ASP A 21 13.81 8.18 -5.01
CA ASP A 21 14.88 9.17 -5.17
C ASP A 21 16.04 8.54 -5.98
N PRO A 22 16.41 9.09 -7.15
CA PRO A 22 17.49 8.53 -7.96
C PRO A 22 18.84 8.47 -7.21
N ALA A 23 19.02 9.29 -6.17
CA ALA A 23 20.21 9.22 -5.31
C ALA A 23 20.23 7.94 -4.44
N LEU A 24 19.08 7.43 -4.01
CA LEU A 24 18.95 6.15 -3.30
C LEU A 24 19.04 4.95 -4.26
N ALA A 25 18.72 5.14 -5.54
CA ALA A 25 18.84 4.10 -6.57
C ALA A 25 20.29 3.84 -7.02
N SER A 26 21.23 4.75 -6.76
CA SER A 26 22.61 4.66 -7.26
C SER A 26 23.60 3.88 -6.39
N ALA A 27 23.21 3.41 -5.21
CA ALA A 27 24.14 2.83 -4.23
C ALA A 27 24.36 1.31 -4.35
N VAL A 28 23.85 0.66 -5.41
CA VAL A 28 24.07 -0.78 -5.66
C VAL A 28 24.76 -0.95 -7.01
N ALA A 29 25.96 -0.39 -7.14
CA ALA A 29 26.80 -0.55 -8.32
C ALA A 29 27.90 -1.58 -8.01
N ASP A 30 27.65 -2.83 -8.42
CA ASP A 30 28.62 -3.78 -9.01
C ASP A 30 27.97 -5.16 -9.28
N GLY A 31 26.75 -5.15 -9.81
CA GLY A 31 25.96 -6.34 -10.14
C GLY A 31 25.85 -6.62 -11.63
N GLY A 32 25.63 -7.88 -12.02
CA GLY A 32 25.39 -8.26 -13.42
C GLY A 32 24.29 -7.40 -14.07
N LYS A 33 24.64 -6.71 -15.16
CA LYS A 33 23.77 -5.74 -15.83
C LYS A 33 22.56 -6.43 -16.46
N LEU A 34 21.34 -6.03 -16.07
CA LEU A 34 20.11 -6.50 -16.70
C LEU A 34 20.05 -6.04 -18.17
N ASP A 35 19.73 -6.96 -19.09
CA ASP A 35 19.50 -6.62 -20.50
C ASP A 35 18.02 -6.25 -20.72
N PHE A 36 17.67 -5.00 -20.40
CA PHE A 36 16.31 -4.50 -20.51
C PHE A 36 15.75 -4.59 -21.94
N ALA A 37 16.59 -4.46 -22.96
CA ALA A 37 16.17 -4.58 -24.35
C ALA A 37 15.79 -6.03 -24.70
N ALA A 38 16.56 -7.01 -24.23
CA ALA A 38 16.22 -8.43 -24.37
C ALA A 38 14.95 -8.78 -23.59
N MET A 39 14.82 -8.30 -22.35
CA MET A 39 13.61 -8.47 -21.52
C MET A 39 12.36 -7.92 -22.22
N SER A 40 12.45 -6.71 -22.78
CA SER A 40 11.33 -6.07 -23.48
C SER A 40 10.92 -6.81 -24.75
N LYS A 41 11.91 -7.33 -25.51
CA LYS A 41 11.64 -8.19 -26.68
C LYS A 41 11.00 -9.52 -26.29
N SER A 42 11.43 -10.11 -25.17
CA SER A 42 10.81 -11.30 -24.58
C SER A 42 9.35 -11.03 -24.20
N ALA A 43 9.06 -9.89 -23.57
CA ALA A 43 7.69 -9.44 -23.26
C ALA A 43 6.82 -9.34 -24.53
N LEU A 44 7.32 -8.67 -25.58
CA LEU A 44 6.60 -8.54 -26.84
C LEU A 44 6.29 -9.90 -27.47
N ALA A 45 7.24 -10.84 -27.45
CA ALA A 45 7.03 -12.18 -27.95
C ALA A 45 5.99 -12.96 -27.12
N ALA A 46 6.06 -12.87 -25.79
CA ALA A 46 5.07 -13.47 -24.89
C ALA A 46 3.66 -12.97 -25.23
N TYR A 47 3.51 -11.68 -25.49
CA TYR A 47 2.23 -11.07 -25.86
C TYR A 47 1.87 -11.16 -27.36
N GLY A 48 2.68 -11.84 -28.18
CA GLY A 48 2.41 -11.99 -29.63
C GLY A 48 2.40 -10.65 -30.37
N LEU A 49 3.36 -9.78 -30.05
CA LEU A 49 3.55 -8.42 -30.56
C LEU A 49 4.95 -8.23 -31.17
N GLU A 50 5.72 -9.29 -31.38
CA GLU A 50 7.10 -9.25 -31.88
C GLU A 50 7.22 -8.65 -33.30
N LYS A 51 6.12 -8.64 -34.07
CA LYS A 51 6.04 -8.05 -35.42
C LYS A 51 5.42 -6.66 -35.45
N ALA A 52 4.92 -6.17 -34.31
CA ALA A 52 4.31 -4.86 -34.25
C ALA A 52 5.39 -3.76 -34.27
N LYS A 53 5.08 -2.62 -34.89
CA LYS A 53 5.95 -1.46 -34.83
C LYS A 53 5.80 -0.81 -33.45
N LEU A 54 6.92 -0.47 -32.81
CA LEU A 54 6.91 0.13 -31.47
C LEU A 54 6.15 1.46 -31.43
N SER A 55 6.23 2.26 -32.50
CA SER A 55 5.47 3.51 -32.64
C SER A 55 3.95 3.35 -32.58
N ASP A 56 3.46 2.14 -32.84
CA ASP A 56 2.03 1.82 -32.91
C ASP A 56 1.54 1.14 -31.62
N LEU A 57 2.42 0.98 -30.62
CA LEU A 57 2.15 0.31 -29.35
C LEU A 57 2.23 1.29 -28.18
N GLY A 58 1.10 1.52 -27.52
CA GLY A 58 1.07 2.13 -26.19
C GLY A 58 1.07 1.08 -25.08
N PHE A 59 1.67 1.39 -23.93
CA PHE A 59 1.68 0.49 -22.77
C PHE A 59 0.26 0.10 -22.34
N ALA A 60 -0.63 1.08 -22.21
CA ALA A 60 -2.04 0.85 -21.90
C ALA A 60 -2.75 -0.06 -22.91
N ASP A 61 -2.37 0.02 -24.20
CA ASP A 61 -2.96 -0.82 -25.25
C ASP A 61 -2.48 -2.27 -25.17
N VAL A 62 -1.22 -2.50 -24.76
CA VAL A 62 -0.72 -3.84 -24.47
C VAL A 62 -1.56 -4.46 -23.35
N ILE A 63 -1.74 -3.75 -22.24
CA ILE A 63 -2.56 -4.23 -21.12
C ILE A 63 -4.00 -4.53 -21.58
N ARG A 64 -4.67 -3.58 -22.24
CA ARG A 64 -6.07 -3.74 -22.67
C ARG A 64 -6.31 -4.89 -23.64
N LYS A 65 -5.34 -5.21 -24.51
CA LYS A 65 -5.47 -6.21 -25.58
C LYS A 65 -4.96 -7.60 -25.19
N ARG A 66 -4.14 -7.70 -24.15
CA ARG A 66 -3.40 -8.94 -23.80
C ARG A 66 -3.66 -9.42 -22.38
N PHE A 67 -4.43 -8.67 -21.59
CA PHE A 67 -4.80 -9.02 -20.24
C PHE A 67 -6.31 -9.17 -20.11
N PHE A 68 -6.71 -10.21 -19.41
CA PHE A 68 -8.08 -10.30 -18.92
C PHE A 68 -8.34 -9.16 -17.94
N ARG A 69 -9.58 -8.68 -17.88
CA ARG A 69 -9.96 -7.60 -16.97
C ARG A 69 -11.30 -7.86 -16.31
N VAL A 70 -11.42 -7.44 -15.06
CA VAL A 70 -12.69 -7.35 -14.33
C VAL A 70 -12.71 -6.06 -13.53
N GLN A 71 -13.79 -5.29 -13.60
CA GLN A 71 -14.00 -4.17 -12.69
C GLN A 71 -14.76 -4.67 -11.45
N LEU A 72 -14.12 -4.54 -10.29
CA LEU A 72 -14.65 -4.90 -8.98
C LEU A 72 -14.70 -3.64 -8.13
N GLY A 73 -15.83 -2.92 -8.20
CA GLY A 73 -16.02 -1.64 -7.53
C GLY A 73 -15.10 -0.55 -8.08
N ALA A 74 -14.25 -0.02 -7.21
CA ALA A 74 -13.26 1.02 -7.48
C ALA A 74 -12.00 0.52 -8.19
N VAL A 75 -11.81 -0.79 -8.35
CA VAL A 75 -10.58 -1.37 -8.93
C VAL A 75 -10.90 -2.13 -10.22
N THR A 76 -10.09 -1.93 -11.27
CA THR A 76 -10.03 -2.84 -12.41
C THR A 76 -8.84 -3.77 -12.25
N LEU A 77 -9.12 -5.05 -12.04
CA LEU A 77 -8.10 -6.07 -11.87
C LEU A 77 -7.73 -6.66 -13.23
N HIS A 78 -6.43 -6.72 -13.53
CA HIS A 78 -5.89 -7.28 -14.76
C HIS A 78 -5.06 -8.54 -14.49
N LEU A 79 -5.22 -9.54 -15.37
CA LEU A 79 -4.46 -10.79 -15.35
C LEU A 79 -3.87 -11.06 -16.74
N PRO A 80 -2.56 -11.32 -16.88
CA PRO A 80 -1.95 -11.63 -18.17
C PRO A 80 -2.57 -12.89 -18.79
N GLY A 81 -2.98 -12.81 -20.05
CA GLY A 81 -3.68 -13.92 -20.71
C GLY A 81 -2.79 -15.15 -20.95
N LYS A 82 -1.49 -14.96 -21.18
CA LYS A 82 -0.54 -16.04 -21.49
C LYS A 82 0.24 -16.57 -20.29
N GLU A 83 0.20 -15.91 -19.14
CA GLU A 83 1.01 -16.28 -17.98
C GLU A 83 0.18 -16.98 -16.89
N ASN A 84 -1.08 -17.28 -17.17
CA ASN A 84 -1.99 -18.00 -16.28
C ASN A 84 -2.06 -19.50 -16.60
N GLU A 85 -0.94 -20.09 -17.01
CA GLU A 85 -0.89 -21.47 -17.50
C GLU A 85 -0.94 -22.52 -16.39
N ASN A 86 -0.71 -22.13 -15.12
CA ASN A 86 -0.82 -23.01 -13.96
C ASN A 86 -2.06 -22.70 -13.12
N THR A 87 -2.74 -23.75 -12.64
CA THR A 87 -3.89 -23.66 -11.74
C THR A 87 -3.58 -22.90 -10.45
N ASP A 88 -2.34 -22.95 -9.95
CA ASP A 88 -1.97 -22.21 -8.73
C ASP A 88 -1.95 -20.68 -8.94
N ASP A 89 -1.51 -20.22 -10.11
CA ASP A 89 -1.55 -18.80 -10.47
C ASP A 89 -3.00 -18.29 -10.56
N ALA A 90 -3.90 -19.13 -11.11
CA ALA A 90 -5.33 -18.84 -11.14
C ALA A 90 -5.97 -18.81 -9.75
N LYS A 91 -5.53 -19.68 -8.82
CA LYS A 91 -5.96 -19.64 -7.40
C LYS A 91 -5.50 -18.35 -6.74
N ASP A 92 -4.25 -17.96 -6.94
CA ASP A 92 -3.70 -16.74 -6.36
C ASP A 92 -4.43 -15.49 -6.90
N PHE A 93 -4.74 -15.46 -8.19
CA PHE A 93 -5.57 -14.42 -8.78
C PHE A 93 -6.96 -14.33 -8.14
N LEU A 94 -7.64 -15.47 -7.97
CA LEU A 94 -8.94 -15.53 -7.29
C LEU A 94 -8.85 -14.99 -5.87
N ARG A 95 -7.83 -15.40 -5.11
CA ARG A 95 -7.59 -14.90 -3.75
C ARG A 95 -7.39 -13.39 -3.72
N CYS A 96 -6.63 -12.85 -4.68
CA CYS A 96 -6.46 -11.41 -4.85
C CYS A 96 -7.80 -10.72 -5.13
N ALA A 97 -8.58 -11.23 -6.10
CA ALA A 97 -9.89 -10.68 -6.46
C ALA A 97 -10.86 -10.66 -5.26
N SER A 98 -10.98 -11.77 -4.53
CA SER A 98 -11.81 -11.85 -3.33
C SER A 98 -11.36 -10.87 -2.24
N ALA A 99 -10.06 -10.75 -2.01
CA ALA A 99 -9.53 -9.85 -0.99
C ALA A 99 -9.75 -8.37 -1.31
N LEU A 100 -9.65 -8.00 -2.60
CA LEU A 100 -9.98 -6.65 -3.08
C LEU A 100 -11.45 -6.28 -2.83
N VAL A 101 -12.37 -7.22 -3.03
CA VAL A 101 -13.80 -7.00 -2.74
C VAL A 101 -14.02 -6.89 -1.22
N LYS A 102 -13.37 -7.75 -0.41
CA LYS A 102 -13.46 -7.70 1.06
C LYS A 102 -12.97 -6.37 1.64
N VAL A 103 -11.84 -5.86 1.16
CA VAL A 103 -11.31 -4.54 1.57
C VAL A 103 -12.27 -3.41 1.23
N GLN A 104 -12.82 -3.41 0.02
CA GLN A 104 -13.80 -2.39 -0.38
C GLN A 104 -15.07 -2.45 0.46
N ARG A 105 -15.53 -3.65 0.83
CA ARG A 105 -16.66 -3.81 1.75
C ARG A 105 -16.32 -3.27 3.14
N GLU A 106 -15.11 -3.52 3.65
CA GLU A 106 -14.68 -2.96 4.92
C GLU A 106 -14.61 -1.43 4.86
N TRP A 107 -14.18 -0.86 3.72
CA TRP A 107 -14.21 0.58 3.49
C TRP A 107 -15.64 1.16 3.55
N LEU A 108 -16.64 0.46 2.98
CA LEU A 108 -18.05 0.86 3.10
C LEU A 108 -18.51 0.90 4.55
N ARG A 109 -18.08 -0.06 5.38
CA ARG A 109 -18.46 -0.10 6.80
C ARG A 109 -17.86 1.06 7.59
N TRP A 110 -16.62 1.45 7.28
CA TRP A 110 -15.93 2.56 7.93
C TRP A 110 -16.49 3.93 7.54
N THR A 111 -17.14 4.01 6.39
CA THR A 111 -17.68 5.27 5.83
C THR A 111 -19.21 5.36 5.89
N ALA A 112 -19.88 4.30 6.37
CA ALA A 112 -21.31 4.28 6.60
C ALA A 112 -21.72 5.32 7.66
N ASN A 113 -22.62 6.24 7.31
CA ASN A 113 -23.23 7.18 8.26
C ASN A 113 -24.70 6.83 8.52
N ASP A 114 -25.13 6.93 9.79
CA ASP A 114 -26.50 6.58 10.21
C ASP A 114 -27.61 7.37 9.53
N LYS A 115 -27.32 8.60 9.09
CA LYS A 115 -28.29 9.48 8.42
C LYS A 115 -28.58 9.11 6.96
N GLY A 116 -27.91 8.11 6.40
CA GLY A 116 -27.95 7.82 4.97
C GLY A 116 -27.30 8.89 4.09
N GLU A 117 -26.68 9.92 4.69
CA GLU A 117 -25.88 10.94 4.00
C GLU A 117 -24.46 10.44 3.66
N GLY A 118 -24.01 9.35 4.29
CA GLY A 118 -22.81 8.60 3.92
C GLY A 118 -23.20 7.22 3.40
N GLY A 119 -23.07 7.05 2.08
CA GLY A 119 -23.00 5.83 1.28
C GLY A 119 -23.94 4.64 1.55
N ALA A 120 -24.02 4.14 2.78
CA ALA A 120 -24.54 2.81 3.07
C ALA A 120 -26.08 2.70 3.11
N ARG A 121 -26.84 3.81 3.16
CA ARG A 121 -28.31 3.78 3.23
C ARG A 121 -29.07 4.57 2.16
N SER A 122 -28.41 5.36 1.31
CA SER A 122 -29.10 6.07 0.22
C SER A 122 -29.22 5.22 -1.05
N GLY A 123 -29.76 4.01 -0.93
CA GLY A 123 -30.44 3.39 -2.06
C GLY A 123 -31.73 4.18 -2.27
N GLY A 124 -31.77 5.05 -3.29
CA GLY A 124 -32.96 5.86 -3.56
C GLY A 124 -34.21 5.00 -3.58
N ALA A 125 -35.23 5.37 -2.79
CA ALA A 125 -36.63 4.88 -2.74
C ALA A 125 -36.97 3.46 -3.25
N GLY A 126 -36.06 2.46 -3.14
CA GLY A 126 -36.22 1.13 -3.75
C GLY A 126 -34.93 0.37 -4.11
N GLY A 127 -33.73 0.97 -4.01
CA GLY A 127 -32.46 0.27 -4.31
C GLY A 127 -31.96 -0.65 -3.17
N GLU A 128 -31.37 -1.79 -3.52
CA GLU A 128 -30.63 -2.64 -2.57
C GLU A 128 -29.43 -1.87 -1.96
N SER A 129 -29.12 -2.12 -0.69
CA SER A 129 -28.04 -1.42 0.02
C SER A 129 -26.67 -1.78 -0.58
N PRO A 130 -25.71 -0.85 -0.72
CA PRO A 130 -24.37 -1.14 -1.25
C PRO A 130 -23.63 -2.32 -0.58
N ASP A 131 -23.86 -2.57 0.72
CA ASP A 131 -23.30 -3.75 1.41
C ASP A 131 -23.84 -5.08 0.86
N LYS A 132 -25.11 -5.13 0.44
CA LYS A 132 -25.72 -6.32 -0.18
C LYS A 132 -25.19 -6.55 -1.59
N ASP A 133 -25.01 -5.46 -2.36
CA ASP A 133 -24.49 -5.54 -3.71
C ASP A 133 -23.04 -6.06 -3.69
N ILE A 134 -22.18 -5.48 -2.85
CA ILE A 134 -20.79 -5.93 -2.75
C ILE A 134 -20.66 -7.34 -2.17
N GLU A 135 -21.55 -7.76 -1.27
CA GLU A 135 -21.64 -9.15 -0.79
C GLU A 135 -22.03 -10.11 -1.92
N THR A 136 -22.94 -9.70 -2.79
CA THR A 136 -23.35 -10.49 -3.96
C THR A 136 -22.20 -10.62 -4.96
N VAL A 137 -21.46 -9.53 -5.19
CA VAL A 137 -20.23 -9.54 -5.99
C VAL A 137 -19.18 -10.45 -5.37
N LEU A 138 -18.98 -10.40 -4.05
CA LEU A 138 -18.02 -11.26 -3.36
C LEU A 138 -18.35 -12.74 -3.56
N LYS A 139 -19.61 -13.13 -3.36
CA LYS A 139 -20.07 -14.51 -3.58
C LYS A 139 -19.86 -14.97 -5.02
N TRP A 140 -20.06 -14.07 -5.98
CA TRP A 140 -19.75 -14.37 -7.38
C TRP A 140 -18.25 -14.63 -7.59
N VAL A 141 -17.37 -13.74 -7.10
CA VAL A 141 -15.92 -13.93 -7.21
C VAL A 141 -15.46 -15.22 -6.52
N GLU A 142 -15.97 -15.52 -5.32
CA GLU A 142 -15.65 -16.75 -4.58
C GLU A 142 -16.20 -18.02 -5.25
N SER A 143 -17.15 -17.88 -6.18
CA SER A 143 -17.69 -19.01 -6.97
C SER A 143 -16.85 -19.36 -8.21
N TRP A 144 -15.86 -18.54 -8.57
CA TRP A 144 -15.02 -18.80 -9.74
C TRP A 144 -14.18 -20.08 -9.56
N SER A 145 -14.01 -20.83 -10.64
CA SER A 145 -13.14 -22.00 -10.66
C SER A 145 -11.75 -21.62 -11.19
N PRO A 146 -10.65 -21.92 -10.48
CA PRO A 146 -9.29 -21.71 -11.00
C PRO A 146 -9.06 -22.40 -12.35
N ASN A 147 -9.68 -23.57 -12.56
CA ASN A 147 -9.59 -24.31 -13.83
C ASN A 147 -10.33 -23.60 -14.97
N GLU A 148 -11.42 -22.88 -14.68
CA GLU A 148 -12.12 -22.08 -15.70
C GLU A 148 -11.26 -20.88 -16.09
N ILE A 149 -10.70 -20.16 -15.11
CA ILE A 149 -9.81 -19.01 -15.34
C ILE A 149 -8.58 -19.41 -16.17
N GLN A 150 -7.95 -20.55 -15.84
CA GLN A 150 -6.80 -21.10 -16.59
C GLN A 150 -7.13 -21.41 -18.06
N ARG A 151 -8.39 -21.78 -18.36
CA ARG A 151 -8.83 -22.16 -19.71
C ARG A 151 -9.38 -20.99 -20.53
N LEU A 152 -9.40 -19.79 -19.97
CA LEU A 152 -9.87 -18.61 -20.69
C LEU A 152 -8.97 -18.30 -21.88
N ASP A 153 -9.56 -17.78 -22.94
CA ASP A 153 -8.87 -17.37 -24.15
C ASP A 153 -9.08 -15.89 -24.38
N ILE A 154 -8.02 -15.11 -24.15
CA ILE A 154 -8.03 -13.65 -24.27
C ILE A 154 -8.40 -13.17 -25.68
N ALA A 155 -8.18 -14.00 -26.71
CA ALA A 155 -8.56 -13.67 -28.08
C ALA A 155 -10.07 -13.80 -28.31
N LYS A 156 -10.79 -14.55 -27.47
CA LYS A 156 -12.25 -14.72 -27.54
C LYS A 156 -12.99 -13.71 -26.68
N GLU A 157 -12.58 -13.56 -25.42
CA GLU A 157 -13.22 -12.65 -24.49
C GLU A 157 -12.21 -12.18 -23.43
N ALA A 158 -12.02 -10.87 -23.34
CA ALA A 158 -11.10 -10.24 -22.39
C ALA A 158 -11.80 -9.74 -21.12
N ASP A 159 -13.11 -9.53 -21.18
CA ASP A 159 -13.92 -9.15 -20.03
C ASP A 159 -14.29 -10.39 -19.23
N LEU A 160 -13.66 -10.57 -18.07
CA LEU A 160 -13.92 -11.71 -17.18
C LEU A 160 -15.35 -11.72 -16.67
N ALA A 161 -16.00 -10.56 -16.54
CA ALA A 161 -17.41 -10.52 -16.16
C ALA A 161 -18.29 -11.16 -17.23
N LYS A 162 -17.89 -11.17 -18.50
CA LYS A 162 -18.59 -11.91 -19.56
C LYS A 162 -18.14 -13.35 -19.62
N ALA A 163 -16.84 -13.60 -19.50
CA ALA A 163 -16.27 -14.94 -19.62
C ALA A 163 -16.71 -15.89 -18.49
N LEU A 164 -16.92 -15.36 -17.28
CA LEU A 164 -17.33 -16.12 -16.09
C LEU A 164 -18.84 -16.06 -15.82
N ALA A 165 -19.62 -15.55 -16.79
CA ALA A 165 -21.08 -15.64 -16.88
C ALA A 165 -21.85 -15.49 -15.54
N PRO A 166 -21.79 -14.33 -14.87
CA PRO A 166 -22.62 -14.04 -13.70
C PRO A 166 -24.10 -14.19 -14.04
N ASN A 167 -24.91 -14.61 -13.08
CA ASN A 167 -26.35 -14.56 -13.22
C ASN A 167 -26.86 -13.10 -13.22
N ALA A 168 -28.14 -12.89 -13.58
CA ALA A 168 -28.72 -11.54 -13.71
C ALA A 168 -28.56 -10.70 -12.43
N ALA A 169 -28.79 -11.29 -11.26
CA ALA A 169 -28.66 -10.59 -9.97
C ALA A 169 -27.20 -10.19 -9.68
N GLN A 170 -26.24 -11.08 -9.97
CA GLN A 170 -24.81 -10.79 -9.83
C GLN A 170 -24.35 -9.69 -10.78
N LEU A 171 -24.82 -9.70 -12.03
CA LEU A 171 -24.48 -8.68 -13.02
C LEU A 171 -25.04 -7.30 -12.62
N GLU A 172 -26.28 -7.25 -12.13
CA GLU A 172 -26.88 -6.01 -11.62
C GLU A 172 -26.14 -5.49 -10.38
N ALA A 173 -25.83 -6.36 -9.42
CA ALA A 173 -25.07 -5.99 -8.23
C ALA A 173 -23.67 -5.49 -8.58
N LEU A 174 -22.99 -6.13 -9.55
CA LEU A 174 -21.69 -5.70 -10.06
C LEU A 174 -21.78 -4.30 -10.66
N LYS A 175 -22.77 -4.06 -11.53
CA LYS A 175 -23.00 -2.74 -12.14
C LYS A 175 -23.27 -1.67 -11.08
N ARG A 176 -24.20 -1.92 -10.14
CA ARG A 176 -24.53 -0.96 -9.08
C ARG A 176 -23.33 -0.69 -8.16
N THR A 177 -22.56 -1.72 -7.81
CA THR A 177 -21.33 -1.56 -7.03
C THR A 177 -20.32 -0.67 -7.78
N ASN A 178 -20.06 -0.97 -9.06
CA ASN A 178 -19.13 -0.20 -9.89
C ASN A 178 -19.57 1.27 -10.02
N ASP A 179 -20.85 1.52 -10.33
CA ASP A 179 -21.43 2.87 -10.43
C ASP A 179 -21.35 3.61 -9.09
N PHE A 180 -21.61 2.92 -7.98
CA PHE A 180 -21.56 3.50 -6.64
C PHE A 180 -20.16 3.97 -6.25
N PHE A 181 -19.13 3.16 -6.51
CA PHE A 181 -17.74 3.56 -6.26
C PHE A 181 -17.29 4.68 -7.20
N ALA A 182 -17.58 4.57 -8.50
CA ALA A 182 -17.18 5.57 -9.50
C ALA A 182 -17.77 6.97 -9.24
N THR A 183 -18.92 7.05 -8.59
CA THR A 183 -19.60 8.32 -8.30
C THR A 183 -19.26 8.91 -6.93
N GLY A 184 -18.33 8.30 -6.18
CA GLY A 184 -17.92 8.73 -4.84
C GLY A 184 -18.88 8.32 -3.72
N GLY A 185 -19.70 7.29 -3.98
CA GLY A 185 -20.72 6.75 -3.07
C GLY A 185 -20.25 6.48 -1.64
N PRO A 186 -19.12 5.78 -1.40
CA PRO A 186 -18.66 5.46 -0.04
C PRO A 186 -18.55 6.70 0.85
N LEU A 187 -18.09 7.82 0.29
CA LEU A 187 -17.86 9.06 1.02
C LEU A 187 -19.05 10.04 0.99
N GLY A 188 -20.16 9.67 0.33
CA GLY A 188 -21.30 10.57 0.12
C GLY A 188 -20.92 11.84 -0.67
N VAL A 189 -19.88 11.76 -1.50
CA VAL A 189 -19.42 12.86 -2.34
C VAL A 189 -19.82 12.57 -3.76
N ARG A 190 -20.58 13.45 -4.40
CA ARG A 190 -20.96 13.27 -5.81
C ARG A 190 -19.80 13.68 -6.72
N ARG A 191 -19.36 12.76 -7.58
CA ARG A 191 -18.29 12.99 -8.56
C ARG A 191 -18.79 12.75 -9.99
N ALA A 192 -18.21 13.46 -10.94
CA ALA A 192 -18.27 13.05 -12.35
C ALA A 192 -17.47 11.74 -12.45
N GLY A 193 -18.11 10.68 -12.96
CA GLY A 193 -17.64 9.30 -12.84
C GLY A 193 -16.12 9.14 -12.93
N GLN A 194 -15.50 8.68 -11.85
CA GLN A 194 -14.08 8.40 -11.80
C GLN A 194 -13.79 7.04 -12.43
N ALA A 195 -12.75 6.98 -13.27
CA ALA A 195 -12.26 5.71 -13.77
C ALA A 195 -11.79 4.83 -12.59
N PRO A 196 -12.09 3.52 -12.60
CA PRO A 196 -11.58 2.59 -11.60
C PRO A 196 -10.05 2.54 -11.66
N ALA A 197 -9.41 2.36 -10.51
CA ALA A 197 -7.96 2.26 -10.43
C ALA A 197 -7.49 0.92 -11.02
N PRO A 198 -6.61 0.92 -12.04
CA PRO A 198 -6.17 -0.31 -12.65
C PRO A 198 -5.02 -0.96 -11.86
N LEU A 199 -5.21 -2.23 -11.50
CA LEU A 199 -4.24 -3.07 -10.79
C LEU A 199 -3.92 -4.30 -11.65
N VAL A 200 -2.66 -4.43 -12.06
CA VAL A 200 -2.14 -5.56 -12.82
C VAL A 200 -1.47 -6.53 -11.87
N VAL A 201 -1.95 -7.78 -11.85
CA VAL A 201 -1.39 -8.84 -11.02
C VAL A 201 -0.55 -9.76 -11.90
N MET A 202 0.76 -9.78 -11.64
CA MET A 202 1.72 -10.61 -12.34
C MET A 202 1.98 -11.89 -11.53
N PRO A 203 1.63 -13.08 -12.05
CA PRO A 203 1.80 -14.33 -11.31
C PRO A 203 3.27 -14.72 -11.07
N ASN A 204 4.19 -14.22 -11.90
CA ASN A 204 5.60 -14.59 -11.85
C ASN A 204 6.53 -13.37 -11.96
N ARG A 205 7.76 -13.54 -11.45
CA ARG A 205 8.81 -12.50 -11.45
C ARG A 205 9.22 -12.08 -12.86
N LYS A 206 9.36 -13.07 -13.74
CA LYS A 206 9.81 -12.89 -15.11
C LYS A 206 8.90 -11.91 -15.86
N GLY A 207 7.62 -12.22 -15.95
CA GLY A 207 6.61 -11.38 -16.60
C GLY A 207 6.50 -10.01 -15.95
N PHE A 208 6.59 -9.91 -14.63
CA PHE A 208 6.64 -8.61 -13.94
C PHE A 208 7.82 -7.75 -14.42
N CYS A 209 9.05 -8.26 -14.36
CA CYS A 209 10.24 -7.50 -14.75
C CYS A 209 10.23 -7.17 -16.24
N GLU A 210 9.83 -8.11 -17.09
CA GLU A 210 9.70 -7.93 -18.54
C GLU A 210 8.65 -6.87 -18.89
N LEU A 211 7.51 -6.84 -18.21
CA LEU A 211 6.45 -5.84 -18.41
C LEU A 211 6.91 -4.44 -17.98
N ILE A 212 7.64 -4.31 -16.87
CA ILE A 212 8.20 -3.02 -16.44
C ILE A 212 9.30 -2.55 -17.41
N ALA A 213 10.20 -3.44 -17.83
CA ALA A 213 11.22 -3.10 -18.84
C ALA A 213 10.58 -2.66 -20.15
N LEU A 214 9.49 -3.31 -20.57
CA LEU A 214 8.72 -2.97 -21.77
C LEU A 214 8.20 -1.52 -21.73
N ALA A 215 7.83 -0.98 -20.57
CA ALA A 215 7.41 0.42 -20.48
C ALA A 215 8.51 1.39 -20.95
N GLY A 216 9.76 1.21 -20.49
CA GLY A 216 10.91 2.00 -20.96
C GLY A 216 11.32 1.70 -22.42
N TYR A 217 10.92 0.55 -22.95
CA TYR A 217 11.16 0.20 -24.35
C TYR A 217 10.14 0.82 -25.30
N LEU A 218 8.89 0.97 -24.86
CA LEU A 218 7.83 1.66 -25.61
C LEU A 218 7.97 3.19 -25.53
N ASP A 219 8.52 3.70 -24.43
CA ASP A 219 8.77 5.13 -24.21
C ASP A 219 10.17 5.35 -23.61
N SER A 220 11.04 6.03 -24.38
CA SER A 220 12.41 6.30 -23.96
C SER A 220 12.51 7.20 -22.73
N ASP A 221 11.53 8.07 -22.49
CA ASP A 221 11.55 8.99 -21.35
C ASP A 221 11.36 8.24 -20.02
N LEU A 222 10.79 7.04 -20.08
CA LEU A 222 10.57 6.15 -18.95
C LEU A 222 11.77 5.26 -18.61
N GLN A 223 12.80 5.19 -19.47
CA GLN A 223 13.98 4.33 -19.23
C GLN A 223 14.71 4.69 -17.95
N GLN A 224 14.89 5.99 -17.67
CA GLN A 224 15.58 6.45 -16.46
C GLN A 224 14.88 6.02 -15.15
N TYR A 225 13.59 5.67 -15.21
CA TYR A 225 12.80 5.27 -14.05
C TYR A 225 12.64 3.76 -13.93
N PHE A 226 12.68 3.01 -15.04
CA PHE A 226 12.38 1.57 -15.05
C PHE A 226 13.54 0.67 -15.46
N TRP A 227 14.56 1.19 -16.13
CA TRP A 227 15.76 0.45 -16.52
C TRP A 227 16.83 0.61 -15.45
N LEU A 228 16.49 0.13 -14.25
CA LEU A 228 17.35 0.19 -13.07
C LEU A 228 17.90 -1.19 -12.76
N ASP A 229 19.20 -1.29 -12.46
CA ASP A 229 19.92 -2.55 -12.30
C ASP A 229 19.37 -3.44 -11.16
N ASN A 230 18.51 -2.90 -10.31
CA ASN A 230 17.84 -3.61 -9.22
C ASN A 230 16.35 -3.92 -9.48
N LEU A 231 15.86 -3.79 -10.72
CA LEU A 231 14.47 -4.09 -11.09
C LEU A 231 14.06 -5.52 -10.70
N ASP A 232 15.01 -6.46 -10.76
CA ASP A 232 14.88 -7.84 -10.33
C ASP A 232 14.54 -8.01 -8.83
N LEU A 233 14.71 -6.97 -8.01
CA LEU A 233 14.32 -6.94 -6.59
C LEU A 233 12.95 -6.29 -6.32
N TRP A 234 12.34 -5.64 -7.32
CA TRP A 234 11.11 -4.87 -7.13
C TRP A 234 9.89 -5.78 -7.06
N THR A 235 8.96 -5.53 -6.13
CA THR A 235 7.69 -6.28 -6.09
C THR A 235 6.51 -5.50 -6.68
N GLU A 236 6.70 -4.21 -6.96
CA GLU A 236 5.70 -3.34 -7.56
C GLU A 236 6.33 -2.31 -8.50
N GLY A 237 5.54 -1.81 -9.44
CA GLY A 237 5.85 -0.66 -10.27
C GLY A 237 4.57 0.10 -10.61
N LYS A 238 4.73 1.34 -11.09
CA LYS A 238 3.61 2.14 -11.59
C LYS A 238 3.99 2.72 -12.95
N VAL A 239 3.20 2.41 -13.97
CA VAL A 239 3.37 2.93 -15.34
C VAL A 239 2.04 3.58 -15.72
N ASP A 240 2.06 4.87 -16.04
CA ASP A 240 0.86 5.69 -16.18
C ASP A 240 -0.08 5.54 -14.96
N ASP A 241 -1.34 5.15 -15.19
CA ASP A 241 -2.32 4.87 -14.14
C ASP A 241 -2.25 3.42 -13.63
N PHE A 242 -1.50 2.53 -14.29
CA PHE A 242 -1.43 1.11 -13.95
C PHE A 242 -0.48 0.87 -12.78
N ARG A 243 -1.02 0.37 -11.66
CA ARG A 243 -0.20 -0.25 -10.62
C ARG A 243 0.02 -1.71 -10.98
N ILE A 244 1.28 -2.12 -11.05
CA ILE A 244 1.68 -3.48 -11.43
C ILE A 244 2.31 -4.11 -10.21
N ILE A 245 1.85 -5.30 -9.81
CA ILE A 245 2.38 -6.02 -8.66
C ILE A 245 2.81 -7.43 -9.05
N SER A 246 3.90 -7.90 -8.44
CA SER A 246 4.35 -9.29 -8.51
C SER A 246 3.78 -10.08 -7.34
N LEU A 247 3.32 -11.31 -7.56
CA LEU A 247 2.90 -12.22 -6.48
C LEU A 247 4.04 -13.07 -5.90
N LYS A 248 5.28 -12.78 -6.33
CA LYS A 248 6.50 -13.48 -5.93
C LYS A 248 7.59 -12.48 -5.56
N PHE A 249 8.44 -12.88 -4.61
CA PHE A 249 9.68 -12.19 -4.26
C PHE A 249 10.83 -12.67 -5.13
N ALA A 250 11.88 -11.86 -5.23
CA ALA A 250 13.17 -12.30 -5.75
C ALA A 250 13.78 -13.38 -4.83
N GLU A 251 14.53 -14.31 -5.39
CA GLU A 251 15.23 -15.31 -4.59
C GLU A 251 16.43 -14.68 -3.86
N THR A 252 16.58 -14.96 -2.56
CA THR A 252 17.62 -14.31 -1.73
C THR A 252 19.04 -14.77 -2.12
N ASN A 253 19.17 -15.96 -2.71
CA ASN A 253 20.43 -16.53 -3.19
C ASN A 253 20.42 -16.77 -4.71
N GLY A 254 19.50 -16.13 -5.43
CA GLY A 254 19.42 -16.24 -6.88
C GLY A 254 20.69 -15.70 -7.54
N LYS A 255 20.96 -16.15 -8.77
CA LYS A 255 22.06 -15.55 -9.53
C LYS A 255 21.70 -14.10 -9.84
N GLN A 256 22.58 -13.17 -9.50
CA GLN A 256 22.34 -11.75 -9.77
C GLN A 256 22.15 -11.52 -11.27
N GLY A 257 21.09 -10.80 -11.64
CA GLY A 257 20.66 -10.63 -13.04
C GLY A 257 19.76 -11.76 -13.56
N ASP A 258 19.55 -12.84 -12.79
CA ASP A 258 18.50 -13.82 -13.03
C ASP A 258 17.21 -13.37 -12.34
N TYR A 259 16.27 -12.88 -13.15
CA TYR A 259 14.97 -12.40 -12.71
C TYR A 259 13.87 -13.47 -12.90
N SER A 260 14.25 -14.71 -13.24
CA SER A 260 13.34 -15.85 -13.35
C SER A 260 13.21 -16.65 -12.04
N ASP A 261 14.25 -16.61 -11.21
CA ASP A 261 14.25 -17.16 -9.85
C ASP A 261 13.20 -16.45 -8.98
N GLN A 262 12.45 -17.23 -8.21
CA GLN A 262 11.24 -16.73 -7.56
C GLN A 262 10.91 -17.47 -6.25
N ILE A 263 10.55 -16.69 -5.23
CA ILE A 263 10.00 -17.18 -3.96
C ILE A 263 8.53 -16.79 -3.91
N ARG A 264 7.63 -17.74 -3.65
CA ARG A 264 6.21 -17.40 -3.51
C ARG A 264 6.01 -16.53 -2.28
N MET A 265 5.20 -15.48 -2.39
CA MET A 265 4.94 -14.60 -1.24
C MET A 265 4.30 -15.36 -0.07
N ASP A 266 3.55 -16.42 -0.36
CA ASP A 266 2.87 -17.25 0.62
C ASP A 266 3.71 -18.42 1.20
N GLU A 267 4.99 -18.52 0.84
CA GLU A 267 5.87 -19.59 1.31
C GLU A 267 6.03 -19.57 2.85
N LYS A 268 6.13 -18.38 3.44
CA LYS A 268 6.29 -18.20 4.90
C LYS A 268 4.99 -17.87 5.62
N ASP A 269 4.08 -17.19 4.95
CA ASP A 269 2.77 -16.83 5.48
C ASP A 269 1.72 -17.15 4.44
N LYS A 270 0.92 -18.18 4.69
CA LYS A 270 -0.06 -18.69 3.73
C LYS A 270 -0.96 -17.61 3.16
N THR A 271 -1.19 -16.51 3.88
CA THR A 271 -2.12 -15.43 3.50
C THR A 271 -1.46 -14.17 2.93
N ALA A 272 -0.14 -14.17 2.74
CA ALA A 272 0.61 -12.98 2.34
C ALA A 272 0.24 -12.47 0.93
N VAL A 273 -0.09 -13.37 -0.01
CA VAL A 273 -0.46 -12.99 -1.39
C VAL A 273 -1.71 -12.10 -1.39
N GLU A 274 -2.78 -12.55 -0.74
CA GLU A 274 -4.02 -11.78 -0.66
C GLU A 274 -3.88 -10.52 0.18
N GLN A 275 -3.10 -10.54 1.27
CA GLN A 275 -2.85 -9.32 2.06
C GLN A 275 -2.12 -8.27 1.22
N TYR A 276 -1.10 -8.67 0.46
CA TYR A 276 -0.33 -7.75 -0.38
C TYR A 276 -1.19 -7.13 -1.48
N ALA A 277 -1.95 -7.94 -2.21
CA ALA A 277 -2.87 -7.45 -3.22
C ALA A 277 -3.98 -6.56 -2.62
N ALA A 278 -4.52 -6.95 -1.47
CA ALA A 278 -5.54 -6.20 -0.75
C ALA A 278 -5.05 -4.83 -0.31
N GLU A 279 -3.82 -4.71 0.23
CA GLU A 279 -3.25 -3.43 0.65
C GLU A 279 -3.00 -2.51 -0.55
N ARG A 280 -2.44 -3.03 -1.65
CA ARG A 280 -2.21 -2.26 -2.87
C ARG A 280 -3.51 -1.83 -3.54
N GLY A 281 -4.52 -2.68 -3.50
CA GLY A 281 -5.88 -2.33 -3.89
C GLY A 281 -6.51 -1.27 -2.98
N ALA A 282 -6.35 -1.40 -1.66
CA ALA A 282 -6.84 -0.42 -0.69
C ALA A 282 -6.25 0.96 -0.97
N LEU A 283 -4.93 1.05 -1.15
CA LEU A 283 -4.25 2.28 -1.54
C LEU A 283 -4.79 2.85 -2.86
N ALA A 284 -5.05 1.99 -3.86
CA ALA A 284 -5.62 2.42 -5.12
C ALA A 284 -7.05 2.99 -4.96
N VAL A 285 -7.89 2.34 -4.15
CA VAL A 285 -9.24 2.81 -3.79
C VAL A 285 -9.16 4.14 -3.06
N LEU A 286 -8.26 4.29 -2.10
CA LEU A 286 -8.07 5.53 -1.35
C LEU A 286 -7.57 6.66 -2.26
N ASN A 287 -6.60 6.39 -3.14
CA ASN A 287 -6.12 7.38 -4.10
C ASN A 287 -7.21 7.81 -5.08
N GLN A 288 -8.08 6.90 -5.53
CA GLN A 288 -9.25 7.28 -6.32
C GLN A 288 -10.23 8.12 -5.48
N ALA A 289 -10.46 7.70 -4.23
CA ALA A 289 -11.40 8.32 -3.31
C ALA A 289 -10.93 9.69 -2.80
N PHE A 290 -9.65 10.02 -2.82
CA PHE A 290 -9.13 11.28 -2.28
C PHE A 290 -8.29 12.09 -3.28
N GLY A 291 -7.59 11.45 -4.21
CA GLY A 291 -6.55 12.11 -4.99
C GLY A 291 -5.53 12.76 -4.08
N ASP A 292 -5.11 13.98 -4.41
CA ASP A 292 -4.12 14.74 -3.64
C ASP A 292 -4.69 15.38 -2.36
N SER A 293 -5.95 15.10 -2.01
CA SER A 293 -6.64 15.71 -0.87
C SER A 293 -6.40 15.01 0.47
N PHE A 294 -5.68 13.88 0.47
CA PHE A 294 -5.42 13.08 1.66
C PHE A 294 -3.92 12.75 1.79
N PRO A 295 -3.33 12.87 2.98
CA PRO A 295 -1.91 12.58 3.14
C PRO A 295 -1.57 11.11 2.88
N ASP A 296 -0.61 10.83 2.00
CA ASP A 296 -0.16 9.47 1.64
C ASP A 296 0.18 8.61 2.86
N VAL A 297 0.86 9.20 3.83
CA VAL A 297 1.24 8.55 5.10
C VAL A 297 -0.01 8.03 5.84
N MET A 298 -1.10 8.80 5.84
CA MET A 298 -2.36 8.39 6.45
C MET A 298 -3.13 7.40 5.56
N ALA A 299 -3.05 7.54 4.24
CA ALA A 299 -3.69 6.60 3.30
C ALA A 299 -3.15 5.18 3.50
N SER A 300 -1.83 5.08 3.67
CA SER A 300 -1.12 3.87 4.05
C SER A 300 -1.60 3.27 5.38
N GLY A 301 -1.68 4.08 6.44
CA GLY A 301 -2.20 3.65 7.74
C GLY A 301 -3.64 3.10 7.65
N LEU A 302 -4.46 3.74 6.83
CA LEU A 302 -5.84 3.33 6.58
C LEU A 302 -5.92 2.06 5.74
N ALA A 303 -5.11 1.93 4.68
CA ALA A 303 -5.06 0.74 3.84
C ALA A 303 -4.75 -0.51 4.68
N MET A 304 -3.73 -0.46 5.52
CA MET A 304 -3.39 -1.56 6.45
C MET A 304 -4.54 -1.87 7.42
N ASN A 305 -5.24 -0.85 7.94
CA ASN A 305 -6.44 -1.07 8.77
C ASN A 305 -7.56 -1.79 8.02
N LEU A 306 -7.81 -1.41 6.76
CA LEU A 306 -8.82 -2.06 5.93
C LEU A 306 -8.47 -3.51 5.65
N VAL A 307 -7.18 -3.82 5.44
CA VAL A 307 -6.69 -5.20 5.28
C VAL A 307 -6.90 -5.99 6.58
N ILE A 308 -6.53 -5.45 7.75
CA ILE A 308 -6.78 -6.10 9.04
C ILE A 308 -8.28 -6.34 9.25
N GLY A 309 -9.15 -5.37 8.95
CA GLY A 309 -10.60 -5.54 9.07
C GLY A 309 -11.17 -6.58 8.10
N ALA A 310 -10.65 -6.64 6.88
CA ALA A 310 -11.13 -7.53 5.82
C ALA A 310 -10.62 -8.98 5.94
N LEU A 311 -9.35 -9.15 6.33
CA LEU A 311 -8.63 -10.44 6.34
C LEU A 311 -8.23 -10.90 7.74
N GLY A 312 -8.48 -10.10 8.78
CA GLY A 312 -8.19 -10.39 10.18
C GLY A 312 -6.75 -10.09 10.62
N MET A 313 -5.83 -9.83 9.68
CA MET A 313 -4.43 -9.55 9.97
C MET A 313 -3.76 -8.84 8.78
N ASP A 314 -2.61 -8.22 9.04
CA ASP A 314 -1.74 -7.63 8.03
C ASP A 314 -0.27 -7.83 8.43
N ASN A 315 0.37 -8.78 7.75
CA ASN A 315 1.77 -9.13 7.90
C ASN A 315 2.60 -8.72 6.68
N THR A 316 2.05 -7.88 5.80
CA THR A 316 2.75 -7.42 4.61
C THR A 316 4.04 -6.66 4.97
N ARG A 317 5.10 -6.86 4.18
CA ARG A 317 6.37 -6.12 4.28
C ARG A 317 6.47 -5.02 3.22
N SER A 318 5.32 -4.61 2.71
CA SER A 318 5.11 -3.51 1.77
C SER A 318 5.62 -2.17 2.33
N GLU A 319 5.53 -1.99 3.65
CA GLU A 319 6.03 -0.85 4.42
C GLU A 319 6.80 -1.28 5.68
N GLY A 320 7.51 -0.33 6.28
CA GLY A 320 8.34 -0.55 7.47
C GLY A 320 9.81 -0.80 7.11
N ASP A 321 10.47 -1.68 7.86
CA ASP A 321 11.87 -2.02 7.57
C ASP A 321 11.97 -2.88 6.30
N LEU A 322 12.59 -2.33 5.25
CA LEU A 322 12.74 -2.97 3.96
C LEU A 322 13.95 -3.92 3.88
N ARG A 323 14.80 -3.99 4.92
CA ARG A 323 16.03 -4.82 4.92
C ARG A 323 15.77 -6.33 4.89
N GLY A 324 14.50 -6.74 4.94
CA GLY A 324 14.08 -8.12 4.67
C GLY A 324 13.80 -8.43 3.19
N LYS A 325 14.00 -7.49 2.25
CA LYS A 325 13.74 -7.67 0.79
C LYS A 325 14.98 -8.07 -0.04
N SER A 326 16.18 -7.96 0.51
CA SER A 326 17.46 -8.53 0.04
C SER A 326 18.44 -8.38 1.22
N VAL A 327 19.39 -9.27 1.51
CA VAL A 327 20.69 -9.46 0.82
C VAL A 327 21.30 -10.84 1.22
N PRO A 328 21.95 -11.58 0.30
CA PRO A 328 22.99 -12.55 0.63
C PRO A 328 24.31 -11.82 0.98
N PRO A 329 25.13 -12.31 1.93
CA PRO A 329 26.34 -11.62 2.37
C PRO A 329 27.40 -11.65 1.28
N ILE A 330 27.93 -10.49 0.88
CA ILE A 330 29.17 -10.43 0.09
C ILE A 330 30.04 -9.32 0.67
N GLU A 331 31.07 -9.70 1.41
CA GLU A 331 32.13 -8.80 1.84
C GLU A 331 32.87 -8.25 0.62
N ILE A 332 32.85 -6.93 0.45
CA ILE A 332 33.88 -6.22 -0.32
C ILE A 332 34.34 -5.02 0.52
N PHE A 333 35.55 -5.19 1.06
CA PHE A 333 36.48 -4.21 1.65
C PHE A 333 35.96 -2.79 1.95
N VAL A 334 35.84 -2.46 3.25
CA VAL A 334 35.94 -1.08 3.77
C VAL A 334 37.26 -0.98 4.54
N PRO A 335 38.21 -0.11 4.14
CA PRO A 335 39.43 0.11 4.91
C PRO A 335 39.10 0.56 6.34
N GLY A 336 39.37 -0.31 7.33
CA GLY A 336 39.12 -0.06 8.76
C GLY A 336 38.11 -1.00 9.45
N GLY A 337 37.48 -1.93 8.74
CA GLY A 337 36.61 -2.97 9.33
C GLY A 337 37.39 -4.13 9.98
N ALA A 338 36.80 -4.77 11.00
CA ALA A 338 37.40 -5.92 11.68
C ALA A 338 37.66 -7.08 10.71
N SER A 339 38.88 -7.62 10.73
CA SER A 339 39.42 -8.59 9.77
C SER A 339 38.85 -10.01 9.84
N GLU A 340 37.96 -10.29 10.80
CA GLU A 340 37.39 -11.62 11.01
C GLU A 340 36.01 -11.80 10.38
N GLY A 341 35.51 -10.78 9.68
CA GLY A 341 34.21 -10.81 9.04
C GLY A 341 33.05 -10.72 10.03
N GLY A 342 31.95 -10.15 9.56
CA GLY A 342 30.74 -9.96 10.34
C GLY A 342 29.56 -10.64 9.67
N THR A 343 28.88 -11.52 10.40
CA THR A 343 27.58 -12.04 9.95
C THR A 343 26.58 -10.90 9.90
N LEU A 344 26.08 -10.56 8.70
CA LEU A 344 24.84 -9.79 8.60
C LEU A 344 23.71 -10.64 9.20
N PRO A 345 22.92 -10.12 10.15
CA PRO A 345 21.81 -10.89 10.69
C PRO A 345 20.88 -11.31 9.55
N ALA A 346 20.37 -12.52 9.64
CA ALA A 346 19.48 -13.11 8.65
C ALA A 346 18.34 -12.14 8.25
N PRO A 347 17.77 -12.25 7.03
CA PRO A 347 16.57 -11.52 6.58
C PRO A 347 15.28 -11.85 7.38
N ASN A 348 15.46 -12.49 8.54
CA ASN A 348 14.46 -12.96 9.47
C ASN A 348 14.57 -12.22 10.81
N LEU A 349 14.56 -10.88 10.79
CA LEU A 349 14.13 -10.13 11.95
C LEU A 349 12.60 -10.17 11.96
N GLU A 350 12.02 -11.26 12.48
CA GLU A 350 10.68 -11.20 13.07
C GLU A 350 10.72 -10.08 14.11
N SER A 351 10.27 -8.91 13.67
CA SER A 351 10.27 -7.73 14.50
C SER A 351 9.25 -7.92 15.62
N LYS A 352 9.56 -7.45 16.83
CA LYS A 352 8.58 -7.40 17.93
C LYS A 352 7.26 -6.73 17.49
N TRP A 353 7.32 -5.80 16.53
CA TRP A 353 6.16 -5.13 15.95
C TRP A 353 5.25 -6.07 15.15
N ARG A 354 5.74 -7.24 14.71
CA ARG A 354 5.03 -8.19 13.84
C ARG A 354 4.60 -9.48 14.54
N GLU A 355 4.91 -9.65 15.83
CA GLU A 355 4.61 -10.87 16.61
C GLU A 355 3.15 -11.35 16.47
N LYS A 356 2.21 -10.40 16.43
CA LYS A 356 0.77 -10.67 16.28
C LYS A 356 0.21 -10.34 14.90
N LYS A 357 1.07 -10.05 13.92
CA LYS A 357 0.68 -9.82 12.52
C LYS A 357 -0.41 -8.75 12.35
N GLY A 358 -0.43 -7.74 13.23
CA GLY A 358 -1.43 -6.67 13.19
C GLY A 358 -2.86 -7.05 13.59
N THR A 359 -3.12 -8.28 14.05
CA THR A 359 -4.47 -8.72 14.49
C THR A 359 -5.08 -7.84 15.59
N ASP A 360 -4.23 -7.14 16.36
CA ASP A 360 -4.60 -6.19 17.41
C ASP A 360 -4.29 -4.73 17.05
N TYR A 361 -4.18 -4.43 15.75
CA TYR A 361 -3.85 -3.12 15.21
C TYR A 361 -2.55 -2.54 15.79
N PHE A 362 -1.64 -3.43 16.22
CA PHE A 362 -0.35 -3.12 16.84
C PHE A 362 -0.45 -2.35 18.18
N ILE A 363 -1.65 -2.25 18.76
CA ILE A 363 -1.87 -1.44 19.96
C ILE A 363 -1.04 -1.95 21.16
N PRO A 364 -1.05 -3.24 21.52
CA PRO A 364 -0.30 -3.72 22.68
C PRO A 364 1.21 -3.50 22.57
N VAL A 365 1.80 -3.71 21.40
CA VAL A 365 3.24 -3.48 21.19
C VAL A 365 3.58 -1.99 21.24
N LEU A 366 2.72 -1.10 20.74
CA LEU A 366 2.87 0.35 20.91
C LEU A 366 2.84 0.73 22.40
N LYS A 367 1.86 0.23 23.16
CA LYS A 367 1.75 0.49 24.61
C LYS A 367 3.00 0.04 25.37
N GLN A 368 3.50 -1.16 25.05
CA GLN A 368 4.70 -1.71 25.69
C GLN A 368 5.95 -0.86 25.42
N ASN A 369 6.15 -0.42 24.17
CA ASN A 369 7.31 0.39 23.81
C ASN A 369 7.18 1.85 24.30
N MET A 370 5.97 2.38 24.43
CA MET A 370 5.72 3.66 25.12
C MET A 370 6.03 3.57 26.62
N LYS A 371 5.59 2.51 27.30
CA LYS A 371 5.94 2.27 28.72
C LYS A 371 7.46 2.18 28.90
N SER A 372 8.13 1.43 28.04
CA SER A 372 9.60 1.28 28.07
C SER A 372 10.32 2.61 27.77
N GLY A 373 9.77 3.42 26.85
CA GLY A 373 10.27 4.76 26.54
C GLY A 373 10.12 5.71 27.72
N ARG A 374 8.98 5.66 28.42
CA ARG A 374 8.70 6.42 29.65
C ARG A 374 9.69 6.12 30.78
N GLU A 375 10.04 4.86 30.96
CA GLU A 375 10.99 4.41 31.99
C GLU A 375 12.42 4.89 31.69
N LYS A 376 12.79 4.96 30.41
CA LYS A 376 14.12 5.39 29.96
C LYS A 376 14.25 6.89 29.68
N SER A 377 13.14 7.61 29.55
CA SER A 377 13.16 9.06 29.33
C SER A 377 13.71 9.79 30.55
N ARG A 378 14.68 10.68 30.29
CA ARG A 378 15.28 11.56 31.32
C ARG A 378 14.40 12.76 31.63
N ASN A 379 13.36 13.03 30.82
CA ASN A 379 12.49 14.20 30.97
C ASN A 379 11.15 13.81 31.63
N PRO A 380 10.94 14.12 32.92
CA PRO A 380 9.71 13.75 33.62
C PRO A 380 8.44 14.38 33.03
N LYS A 381 8.56 15.54 32.36
CA LYS A 381 7.43 16.26 31.76
C LYS A 381 6.96 15.65 30.43
N LYS A 382 7.81 14.87 29.75
CA LYS A 382 7.52 14.27 28.43
C LYS A 382 7.34 12.76 28.46
N LYS A 383 7.23 12.18 29.66
CA LYS A 383 7.20 10.73 29.87
C LYS A 383 6.17 9.96 29.03
N ASN A 384 5.01 10.55 28.74
CA ASN A 384 3.95 9.91 27.94
C ASN A 384 4.08 10.16 26.43
N LEU A 385 5.17 10.81 25.99
CA LEU A 385 5.46 11.16 24.60
C LEU A 385 6.67 10.39 24.06
N CYS A 386 7.23 9.47 24.84
CA CYS A 386 8.47 8.77 24.54
C CYS A 386 8.19 7.32 24.11
N VAL A 387 8.86 6.87 23.05
CA VAL A 387 8.82 5.48 22.58
C VAL A 387 10.23 4.92 22.56
N LEU A 388 10.41 3.69 23.01
CA LEU A 388 11.69 2.99 22.93
C LEU A 388 11.81 2.21 21.63
N ILE A 389 12.85 2.51 20.85
CA ILE A 389 13.29 1.71 19.70
C ILE A 389 14.59 0.97 20.02
N ARG A 390 14.87 -0.12 19.32
CA ARG A 390 16.02 -1.02 19.54
C ARG A 390 16.88 -1.14 18.30
N GLY A 391 18.17 -1.41 18.52
CA GLY A 391 19.10 -1.68 17.44
C GLY A 391 18.81 -3.03 16.80
N ASP A 392 19.30 -3.25 15.59
CA ASP A 392 19.02 -4.45 14.80
C ASP A 392 19.58 -5.73 15.43
N ASP A 393 20.68 -5.62 16.15
CA ASP A 393 21.29 -6.69 16.93
C ASP A 393 20.60 -6.88 18.30
N ASN A 394 19.51 -6.16 18.55
CA ASN A 394 18.86 -5.99 19.85
C ASN A 394 19.81 -5.47 20.95
N LYS A 395 21.01 -5.01 20.62
CA LYS A 395 21.95 -4.41 21.56
C LYS A 395 21.78 -2.90 21.52
N GLY A 396 21.46 -2.35 22.68
CA GLY A 396 21.19 -0.93 22.82
C GLY A 396 19.75 -0.54 22.48
N SER A 397 19.42 0.69 22.86
CA SER A 397 18.08 1.23 22.70
C SER A 397 18.15 2.74 22.58
N HIS A 398 17.22 3.31 21.81
CA HIS A 398 17.10 4.74 21.62
C HIS A 398 15.68 5.18 21.98
N VAL A 399 15.54 6.35 22.60
CA VAL A 399 14.23 6.93 22.91
C VAL A 399 13.92 7.98 21.86
N VAL A 400 12.82 7.80 21.14
CA VAL A 400 12.26 8.82 20.24
C VAL A 400 11.09 9.51 20.93
N GLU A 401 10.92 10.80 20.67
CA GLU A 401 9.90 11.64 21.32
C GLU A 401 8.95 12.23 20.27
N ALA A 402 7.67 12.36 20.64
CA ALA A 402 6.67 13.06 19.85
C ALA A 402 7.07 14.55 19.66
N PRO A 403 6.63 15.23 18.58
CA PRO A 403 5.59 14.82 17.64
C PRO A 403 6.02 13.76 16.62
N PHE A 404 5.11 12.82 16.35
CA PHE A 404 5.24 11.77 15.34
C PHE A 404 4.35 12.01 14.14
N LEU A 405 3.30 12.86 14.26
CA LEU A 405 2.35 13.13 13.19
C LEU A 405 2.37 14.59 12.72
N GLY A 406 1.95 14.75 11.47
CA GLY A 406 1.66 16.04 10.85
C GLY A 406 2.89 16.90 10.58
N VAL A 407 2.64 18.17 10.26
CA VAL A 407 3.69 19.15 9.94
C VAL A 407 4.70 19.30 11.09
N ALA A 408 4.25 19.17 12.34
CA ALA A 408 5.11 19.27 13.52
C ALA A 408 6.21 18.18 13.55
N ALA A 409 5.92 16.97 13.04
CA ALA A 409 6.89 15.88 12.98
C ALA A 409 8.04 16.13 11.98
N LYS A 410 7.86 17.03 11.00
CA LYS A 410 8.91 17.39 10.02
C LYS A 410 10.15 18.02 10.68
N ALA A 411 9.99 18.61 11.86
CA ALA A 411 11.09 19.19 12.63
C ALA A 411 11.82 18.16 13.50
N THR A 412 11.31 16.94 13.62
CA THR A 412 11.89 15.87 14.45
C THR A 412 13.09 15.25 13.74
N LYS A 413 14.22 15.14 14.44
CA LYS A 413 15.41 14.49 13.90
C LYS A 413 15.23 12.97 13.88
N PRO A 414 15.61 12.28 12.79
CA PRO A 414 15.59 10.82 12.76
C PRO A 414 16.61 10.25 13.77
N PRO A 415 16.38 9.01 14.26
CA PRO A 415 17.33 8.33 15.12
C PRO A 415 18.60 7.93 14.35
N PRO A 416 19.70 7.56 15.05
CA PRO A 416 20.88 6.99 14.41
C PRO A 416 20.54 5.77 13.54
N GLN A 417 21.32 5.57 12.46
CA GLN A 417 21.04 4.56 11.43
C GLN A 417 20.84 3.14 11.97
N ILE A 418 21.57 2.76 13.03
CA ILE A 418 21.48 1.45 13.69
C ILE A 418 20.10 1.15 14.30
N PHE A 419 19.25 2.17 14.48
CA PHE A 419 17.89 2.05 15.01
C PHE A 419 16.81 2.28 13.94
N MET A 420 17.21 2.54 12.68
CA MET A 420 16.30 3.02 11.65
C MET A 420 15.23 1.98 11.29
N GLY A 421 15.55 0.69 11.21
CA GLY A 421 14.52 -0.30 10.89
C GLY A 421 13.46 -0.47 11.97
N ASP A 422 13.84 -0.53 13.25
CA ASP A 422 12.86 -0.56 14.35
C ASP A 422 12.02 0.72 14.41
N TYR A 423 12.59 1.85 13.99
CA TYR A 423 11.88 3.13 13.87
C TYR A 423 10.85 3.13 12.72
N LEU A 424 11.19 2.55 11.56
CA LEU A 424 10.25 2.41 10.45
C LEU A 424 9.10 1.46 10.80
N GLU A 425 9.38 0.35 11.49
CA GLU A 425 8.33 -0.54 11.99
C GLU A 425 7.47 0.13 13.06
N PHE A 426 8.07 0.89 13.98
CA PHE A 426 7.33 1.73 14.92
C PHE A 426 6.36 2.65 14.18
N PHE A 427 6.81 3.39 13.17
CA PHE A 427 5.94 4.31 12.44
C PHE A 427 4.83 3.59 11.68
N ARG A 428 5.13 2.45 11.05
CA ARG A 428 4.11 1.62 10.41
C ARG A 428 3.01 1.24 11.41
N SER A 429 3.39 0.67 12.55
CA SER A 429 2.47 0.33 13.63
C SER A 429 1.72 1.54 14.18
N TYR A 430 2.41 2.68 14.36
CA TYR A 430 1.84 3.90 14.92
C TYR A 430 0.73 4.46 14.02
N LYS A 431 0.94 4.51 12.70
CA LYS A 431 -0.09 4.96 11.73
C LYS A 431 -1.31 4.06 11.76
N VAL A 432 -1.11 2.74 11.83
CA VAL A 432 -2.21 1.77 11.93
C VAL A 432 -2.98 1.98 13.22
N GLY A 433 -2.29 2.05 14.36
CA GLY A 433 -2.91 2.28 15.66
C GLY A 433 -3.64 3.62 15.73
N PHE A 434 -3.10 4.67 15.11
CA PHE A 434 -3.73 5.98 15.04
C PHE A 434 -5.03 5.96 14.23
N MET A 435 -5.03 5.35 13.04
CA MET A 435 -6.23 5.26 12.21
C MET A 435 -7.30 4.37 12.86
N HIS A 436 -6.90 3.27 13.52
CA HIS A 436 -7.80 2.45 14.33
C HIS A 436 -8.44 3.27 15.45
N TRP A 437 -7.62 4.00 16.21
CA TRP A 437 -8.10 4.87 17.29
C TRP A 437 -9.03 5.95 16.75
N LEU A 438 -8.66 6.61 15.65
CA LEU A 438 -9.45 7.67 15.05
C LEU A 438 -10.87 7.17 14.70
N ALA A 439 -10.96 5.95 14.14
CA ALA A 439 -12.21 5.34 13.72
C ALA A 439 -13.07 4.78 14.87
N ASN A 440 -12.46 4.27 15.94
CA ASN A 440 -13.18 3.48 16.95
C ASN A 440 -13.11 4.01 18.38
N GLU A 441 -12.10 4.80 18.72
CA GLU A 441 -11.71 5.11 20.11
C GLU A 441 -11.45 6.60 20.37
N SER A 442 -11.57 7.44 19.33
CA SER A 442 -11.34 8.90 19.42
C SER A 442 -12.39 9.61 20.29
N MET A 443 -13.52 8.95 20.53
CA MET A 443 -14.63 9.41 21.35
C MET A 443 -14.98 8.39 22.43
N PRO A 444 -15.59 8.80 23.57
CA PRO A 444 -16.02 7.87 24.61
C PRO A 444 -17.04 6.81 24.15
N GLN A 445 -17.81 7.11 23.10
CA GLN A 445 -18.76 6.20 22.48
C GLN A 445 -18.26 5.78 21.10
N PRO A 446 -18.07 4.47 20.83
CA PRO A 446 -17.54 3.99 19.55
C PRO A 446 -18.37 4.40 18.32
N GLU A 447 -19.69 4.48 18.46
CA GLU A 447 -20.59 4.93 17.40
C GLU A 447 -20.33 6.40 17.01
N GLU A 448 -20.09 7.27 18.00
CA GLU A 448 -19.75 8.67 17.73
C GLU A 448 -18.34 8.79 17.14
N ALA A 449 -17.38 7.96 17.56
CA ALA A 449 -16.05 7.90 16.93
C ALA A 449 -16.16 7.59 15.43
N ARG A 450 -16.96 6.58 15.07
CA ARG A 450 -17.20 6.21 13.66
C ARG A 450 -17.88 7.32 12.88
N LYS A 451 -18.90 7.99 13.44
CA LYS A 451 -19.55 9.15 12.82
C LYS A 451 -18.57 10.29 12.55
N ARG A 452 -17.70 10.59 13.52
CA ARG A 452 -16.64 11.61 13.38
C ARG A 452 -15.65 11.21 12.31
N PHE A 453 -15.19 9.96 12.30
CA PHE A 453 -14.29 9.43 11.30
C PHE A 453 -14.86 9.54 9.88
N ALA A 454 -16.10 9.09 9.67
CA ALA A 454 -16.77 9.21 8.38
C ALA A 454 -16.94 10.68 7.94
N ARG A 455 -17.20 11.62 8.86
CA ARG A 455 -17.18 13.06 8.57
C ARG A 455 -15.79 13.55 8.16
N ILE A 456 -14.73 13.13 8.86
CA ILE A 456 -13.33 13.46 8.51
C ILE A 456 -13.02 12.95 7.10
N MET A 457 -13.35 11.70 6.77
CA MET A 457 -13.14 11.14 5.43
C MET A 457 -13.92 11.92 4.36
N ALA A 458 -15.21 12.16 4.57
CA ALA A 458 -16.03 12.90 3.62
C ALA A 458 -15.55 14.35 3.42
N ALA A 459 -15.12 15.02 4.50
CA ALA A 459 -14.55 16.37 4.43
C ALA A 459 -13.19 16.37 3.70
N SER A 460 -12.35 15.37 3.97
CA SER A 460 -11.04 15.25 3.31
C SER A 460 -11.18 15.00 1.82
N ALA A 461 -12.15 14.19 1.38
CA ALA A 461 -12.43 13.98 -0.04
C ALA A 461 -13.04 15.19 -0.77
N LYS A 462 -13.50 16.20 -0.03
CA LYS A 462 -13.93 17.50 -0.56
C LYS A 462 -12.85 18.57 -0.44
N ALA A 463 -11.76 18.27 0.26
CA ALA A 463 -10.64 19.20 0.41
C ALA A 463 -9.91 19.36 -0.93
N GLY A 464 -9.35 20.55 -1.15
CA GLY A 464 -8.54 20.82 -2.33
C GLY A 464 -7.07 20.41 -2.20
N SER A 465 -6.62 20.04 -0.99
CA SER A 465 -5.24 19.63 -0.72
C SER A 465 -5.12 18.82 0.57
N ALA A 466 -4.10 17.94 0.62
CA ALA A 466 -3.75 17.13 1.79
C ALA A 466 -3.43 17.96 3.04
N ASP A 467 -2.95 19.21 2.88
CA ASP A 467 -2.61 20.10 4.00
C ASP A 467 -3.84 20.45 4.87
N GLN A 468 -5.06 20.32 4.34
CA GLN A 468 -6.29 20.58 5.09
C GLN A 468 -6.67 19.44 6.04
N PHE A 469 -6.13 18.24 5.86
CA PHE A 469 -6.49 17.05 6.65
C PHE A 469 -6.32 17.27 8.15
N GLU A 470 -5.20 17.90 8.55
CA GLU A 470 -4.91 18.20 9.95
C GLU A 470 -5.97 19.12 10.59
N ALA A 471 -6.34 20.19 9.88
CA ALA A 471 -7.35 21.13 10.34
C ALA A 471 -8.74 20.47 10.41
N ILE A 472 -9.08 19.61 9.45
CA ILE A 472 -10.32 18.84 9.44
C ILE A 472 -10.39 17.92 10.66
N CYS A 473 -9.33 17.16 10.94
CA CYS A 473 -9.26 16.27 12.11
C CYS A 473 -9.41 17.05 13.42
N ALA A 474 -8.67 18.16 13.58
CA ALA A 474 -8.74 18.98 14.78
C ALA A 474 -10.15 19.53 15.00
N LYS A 475 -10.78 20.05 13.94
CA LYS A 475 -12.15 20.57 13.98
C LYS A 475 -13.16 19.49 14.38
N GLU A 476 -13.15 18.34 13.69
CA GLU A 476 -14.14 17.29 13.92
C GLU A 476 -14.03 16.70 15.32
N LEU A 477 -12.82 16.61 15.89
CA LEU A 477 -12.57 16.09 17.24
C LEU A 477 -12.60 17.16 18.35
N GLY A 478 -12.91 18.43 18.02
CA GLY A 478 -12.94 19.52 19.00
C GLY A 478 -11.58 19.80 19.66
N LYS A 479 -10.50 19.63 18.91
CA LYS A 479 -9.10 19.88 19.34
C LYS A 479 -8.59 21.20 18.76
N LYS A 480 -7.60 21.80 19.41
CA LYS A 480 -7.01 23.08 18.94
C LYS A 480 -6.16 22.90 17.70
N SER A 481 -5.43 21.79 17.62
CA SER A 481 -4.61 21.44 16.47
C SER A 481 -4.50 19.93 16.31
N PHE A 482 -3.98 19.49 15.18
CA PHE A 482 -3.72 18.07 14.93
C PHE A 482 -2.54 17.56 15.77
N SER A 483 -1.39 18.22 15.64
CA SER A 483 -0.21 18.03 16.49
C SER A 483 0.44 19.39 16.78
N SER A 484 1.53 19.41 17.54
CA SER A 484 2.35 20.59 17.81
C SER A 484 3.75 20.20 18.30
N ALA A 485 4.69 21.15 18.35
CA ALA A 485 6.03 20.92 18.91
C ALA A 485 6.01 20.51 20.39
N GLU A 486 4.99 20.95 21.13
CA GLU A 486 4.73 20.57 22.51
C GLU A 486 3.42 19.80 22.61
N VAL A 487 3.43 18.54 22.17
CA VAL A 487 2.24 17.68 22.12
C VAL A 487 1.52 17.63 23.47
N GLY A 488 0.35 18.28 23.53
CA GLY A 488 -0.52 18.39 24.70
C GLY A 488 -1.89 17.74 24.52
N GLU A 489 -2.71 17.70 25.58
CA GLU A 489 -4.04 17.05 25.56
C GLU A 489 -5.07 17.71 24.63
N ASP A 490 -4.80 18.98 24.28
CA ASP A 490 -5.58 19.80 23.38
C ASP A 490 -5.25 19.57 21.90
N THR A 491 -4.27 18.72 21.61
CA THR A 491 -3.95 18.23 20.26
C THR A 491 -4.60 16.86 19.99
N VAL A 492 -4.83 16.53 18.72
CA VAL A 492 -5.33 15.20 18.31
C VAL A 492 -4.30 14.11 18.64
N GLU A 493 -3.03 14.31 18.30
CA GLU A 493 -1.94 13.36 18.60
C GLU A 493 -1.79 13.13 20.11
N GLY A 494 -1.87 14.19 20.93
CA GLY A 494 -1.76 14.05 22.38
C GLY A 494 -2.94 13.33 23.02
N ALA A 495 -4.15 13.44 22.45
CA ALA A 495 -5.30 12.65 22.86
C ALA A 495 -5.09 11.15 22.56
N PHE A 496 -4.55 10.82 21.38
CA PHE A 496 -4.18 9.46 21.01
C PHE A 496 -3.10 8.88 21.92
N LEU A 497 -1.99 9.59 22.12
CA LEU A 497 -0.88 9.16 22.98
C LEU A 497 -1.33 8.93 24.44
N ARG A 498 -2.27 9.75 24.93
CA ARG A 498 -2.90 9.53 26.24
C ARG A 498 -3.73 8.25 26.27
N TRP A 499 -4.52 7.98 25.23
CA TRP A 499 -5.29 6.74 25.14
C TRP A 499 -4.36 5.51 25.09
N LEU A 500 -3.24 5.58 24.36
CA LEU A 500 -2.22 4.54 24.36
C LEU A 500 -1.55 4.36 25.74
N ALA A 501 -1.36 5.44 26.49
CA ALA A 501 -0.72 5.40 27.81
C ALA A 501 -1.62 4.86 28.94
N LYS A 502 -2.93 4.71 28.70
CA LYS A 502 -3.86 4.00 29.60
C LYS A 502 -3.70 2.49 29.43
#